data_AF-A0A536CK42-F1
#
_entry.id   AF-A0A536CK42-F1
#
_cell.length_a   1.000
_cell.length_b   1.000
_cell.length_c   1.000
_cell.angle_alpha   90.00
_cell.angle_beta   90.00
_cell.angle_gamma   90.00
#
_symmetry.space_group_name_H-M   'P 1'
#
loop_
_entity.id
_entity.type
_entity.pdbx_description
1 polymer ?
#
loop_
_entity_poly.entity_id
_entity_poly.type
_entity_poly.pdbx_seq_one_letter_code
_entity_poly.pdbx_strand_id
1 'polypeptide(L)'
;MPAGRARPPVSPDRLRLGLVLPTWTTNDVRWSEVLDIAGVAAEVGFDALYVSDHLLLPSNNAELKRRAGVDFPDDPEVELEGYMECFTTIAALAVAIPRLELGSFDRLPQRRLDGQDGRHHRRHQRRPPHPRRRIR
;
A
#
# COMPACT_ATOMS: atom_id res chain seq x y z
N MET A 1 -11.18 -10.82 -22.21
CA MET A 1 -9.95 -10.78 -21.40
C MET A 1 -8.90 -11.61 -22.11
N PRO A 2 -7.80 -11.04 -22.63
CA PRO A 2 -6.75 -11.88 -23.17
C PRO A 2 -6.17 -12.70 -22.00
N ALA A 3 -6.04 -14.01 -22.20
CA ALA A 3 -5.44 -14.90 -21.22
C ALA A 3 -4.04 -14.35 -20.88
N GLY A 4 -3.86 -13.96 -19.61
CA GLY A 4 -2.56 -13.48 -19.14
C GLY A 4 -1.51 -14.53 -19.43
N ARG A 5 -0.48 -14.17 -20.20
CA ARG A 5 0.64 -15.05 -20.51
C ARG A 5 1.15 -15.66 -19.20
N ALA A 6 1.00 -16.98 -19.05
CA ALA A 6 1.41 -17.66 -17.84
C ALA A 6 2.90 -17.36 -17.60
N ARG A 7 3.23 -16.87 -16.40
CA ARG A 7 4.63 -16.64 -16.02
C ARG A 7 5.32 -18.01 -16.03
N PRO A 8 6.48 -18.16 -16.70
CA PRO A 8 7.20 -19.42 -16.69
C PRO A 8 7.57 -19.79 -15.25
N PRO A 9 7.52 -21.08 -14.89
CA PRO A 9 7.88 -21.54 -13.56
C PRO A 9 9.33 -21.17 -13.23
N VAL A 10 9.56 -20.71 -12.00
CA VAL A 10 10.89 -20.44 -11.46
C VAL A 10 11.44 -21.75 -10.89
N SER A 11 12.66 -22.11 -11.28
CA SER A 11 13.31 -23.32 -10.77
C SER A 11 13.58 -23.20 -9.26
N PRO A 12 13.47 -24.27 -8.46
CA PRO A 12 13.64 -24.21 -7.00
C PRO A 12 14.98 -23.59 -6.55
N ASP A 13 16.07 -23.85 -7.27
CA ASP A 13 17.41 -23.28 -7.05
C ASP A 13 17.50 -21.78 -7.31
N ARG A 14 16.49 -21.20 -7.96
CA ARG A 14 16.37 -19.77 -8.24
C ARG A 14 15.28 -19.09 -7.41
N LEU A 15 14.64 -19.83 -6.50
CA LEU A 15 13.64 -19.28 -5.61
C LEU A 15 14.33 -18.42 -4.54
N ARG A 16 13.86 -17.18 -4.40
CA ARG A 16 14.31 -16.25 -3.36
C ARG A 16 13.20 -16.03 -2.34
N LEU A 17 13.58 -15.89 -1.08
CA LEU A 17 12.68 -15.64 0.04
C LEU A 17 12.88 -14.22 0.58
N GLY A 18 11.80 -13.46 0.56
CA GLY A 18 11.74 -12.11 1.11
C GLY A 18 10.90 -12.06 2.39
N LEU A 19 11.29 -11.20 3.32
CA LEU A 19 10.51 -10.90 4.53
C LEU A 19 9.89 -9.51 4.44
N VAL A 20 8.59 -9.40 4.68
CA VAL A 20 7.91 -8.12 4.86
C VAL A 20 8.05 -7.71 6.32
N LEU A 21 8.63 -6.54 6.56
CA LEU A 21 8.87 -6.05 7.91
C LEU A 21 7.58 -5.48 8.54
N PRO A 22 7.43 -5.54 9.88
CA PRO A 22 6.27 -5.00 10.59
C PRO A 22 6.34 -3.47 10.72
N THR A 23 6.40 -2.77 9.58
CA THR A 23 6.48 -1.31 9.50
C THR A 23 5.13 -0.65 9.29
N TRP A 24 4.06 -1.46 9.24
CA TRP A 24 2.69 -1.08 8.96
C TRP A 24 1.72 -1.74 9.95
N THR A 25 0.61 -1.05 10.25
CA THR A 25 -0.47 -1.50 11.15
C THR A 25 0.03 -1.94 12.54
N THR A 26 1.08 -1.31 13.05
CA THR A 26 1.72 -1.76 14.28
C THR A 26 1.98 -0.58 15.22
N ASN A 27 1.37 -0.62 16.41
CA ASN A 27 1.46 0.47 17.40
C ASN A 27 2.63 0.28 18.37
N ASP A 28 2.96 -0.96 18.67
CA ASP A 28 3.88 -1.29 19.76
C ASP A 28 5.29 -1.65 19.31
N VAL A 29 5.53 -1.75 17.99
CA VAL A 29 6.85 -2.12 17.46
C VAL A 29 7.76 -0.92 17.35
N ARG A 30 8.87 -0.99 18.08
CA ARG A 30 9.94 0.01 18.05
C ARG A 30 10.92 -0.28 16.93
N TRP A 31 11.64 0.77 16.51
CA TRP A 31 12.70 0.64 15.51
C TRP A 31 13.77 -0.41 15.88
N SER A 32 14.15 -0.50 17.16
CA SER A 32 15.11 -1.50 17.62
C SER A 32 14.62 -2.93 17.37
N GLU A 33 13.32 -3.18 17.55
CA GLU A 33 12.75 -4.52 17.32
C GLU A 33 12.67 -4.84 15.82
N VAL A 34 12.42 -3.83 14.97
CA VAL A 34 12.54 -3.99 13.50
C VAL A 34 13.97 -4.35 13.10
N LEU A 35 14.97 -3.71 13.71
CA LEU A 35 16.37 -4.05 13.47
C LEU A 35 16.73 -5.46 13.94
N ASP A 36 16.24 -5.88 15.10
CA ASP A 36 16.45 -7.23 15.62
C ASP A 36 15.86 -8.26 14.65
N ILE A 37 14.63 -8.05 14.17
CA ILE A 37 13.98 -8.92 13.17
C ILE A 37 14.79 -8.96 11.87
N ALA A 38 15.24 -7.80 11.38
CA ALA A 38 16.05 -7.71 10.17
C ALA A 38 17.40 -8.42 10.30
N GLY A 39 18.04 -8.32 11.47
CA GLY A 39 19.27 -9.05 11.81
C GLY A 39 19.06 -10.55 11.79
N VAL A 40 18.01 -11.04 12.48
CA VAL A 40 17.66 -12.47 12.49
C VAL A 40 17.34 -12.97 11.08
N ALA A 41 16.62 -12.19 10.26
CA ALA A 41 16.34 -12.57 8.88
C ALA A 41 17.62 -12.75 8.05
N ALA A 42 18.63 -11.89 8.26
CA ALA A 42 19.92 -12.02 7.60
C ALA A 42 20.69 -13.27 8.06
N GLU A 43 20.62 -13.62 9.35
CA GLU A 43 21.26 -14.81 9.91
C GLU A 43 20.61 -16.11 9.43
N VAL A 44 19.28 -16.12 9.30
CA VAL A 44 18.50 -17.27 8.80
C VAL A 44 18.67 -17.48 7.30
N GLY A 45 19.13 -16.46 6.56
CA GLY A 45 19.43 -16.55 5.14
C GLY A 45 18.28 -16.13 4.23
N PHE A 46 17.44 -15.17 4.66
CA PHE A 46 16.55 -14.47 3.72
C PHE A 46 17.37 -13.73 2.66
N ASP A 47 16.79 -13.54 1.47
CA ASP A 47 17.45 -12.82 0.37
C ASP A 47 17.16 -11.32 0.40
N ALA A 48 15.98 -10.95 0.91
CA ALA A 48 15.48 -9.58 0.83
C ALA A 48 14.58 -9.18 2.00
N LEU A 49 14.56 -7.89 2.31
CA LEU A 49 13.61 -7.25 3.22
C LEU A 49 12.72 -6.29 2.44
N TYR A 50 11.44 -6.27 2.79
CA TYR A 50 10.45 -5.41 2.17
C TYR A 50 9.77 -4.50 3.20
N VAL A 51 9.69 -3.21 2.89
CA VAL A 51 9.03 -2.19 3.70
C VAL A 51 7.74 -1.75 3.01
N SER A 52 6.63 -1.74 3.74
CA SER A 52 5.34 -1.30 3.19
C SER A 52 5.30 0.22 3.02
N ASP A 53 4.87 0.69 1.85
CA ASP A 53 4.64 2.12 1.57
C ASP A 53 3.30 2.55 2.13
N HIS A 54 3.35 3.32 3.21
CA HIS A 54 2.21 4.06 3.70
C HIS A 54 2.58 5.52 3.89
N LEU A 55 1.95 6.36 3.06
CA LEU A 55 1.85 7.78 3.35
C LEU A 55 1.22 7.96 4.73
N LEU A 56 1.90 8.77 5.54
CA LEU A 56 1.71 9.12 6.96
C LEU A 56 0.32 9.71 7.31
N LEU A 57 -0.77 9.21 6.75
CA LEU A 57 -2.11 9.60 7.16
C LEU A 57 -2.50 8.69 8.33
N PRO A 58 -2.63 9.24 9.55
CA PRO A 58 -3.16 8.49 10.67
C PRO A 58 -4.51 7.90 10.26
N SER A 59 -4.61 6.57 10.32
CA SER A 59 -5.82 5.84 9.94
C SER A 59 -5.92 4.58 10.78
N ASN A 60 -7.15 4.25 11.15
CA ASN A 60 -7.50 2.98 11.77
C ASN A 60 -7.63 1.82 10.75
N ASN A 61 -7.37 2.09 9.47
CA ASN A 61 -7.49 1.15 8.34
C ASN A 61 -8.85 0.43 8.27
N ALA A 62 -9.93 1.07 8.74
CA ALA A 62 -11.26 0.46 8.86
C ALA A 62 -11.77 -0.13 7.53
N GLU A 63 -11.61 0.60 6.41
CA GLU A 63 -12.00 0.12 5.09
C GLU A 63 -11.24 -1.14 4.66
N LEU A 64 -9.94 -1.21 4.93
CA LEU A 64 -9.14 -2.40 4.62
C LEU A 64 -9.57 -3.59 5.48
N LYS A 65 -9.76 -3.36 6.79
CA LYS A 65 -10.20 -4.39 7.75
C LYS A 65 -11.58 -4.95 7.37
N ARG A 66 -12.52 -4.08 7.01
CA ARG A 66 -13.84 -4.49 6.50
C ARG A 66 -13.73 -5.34 5.23
N ARG A 67 -12.86 -4.98 4.28
CA ARG A 67 -12.60 -5.80 3.08
C ARG A 67 -11.98 -7.16 3.40
N ALA A 68 -11.19 -7.24 4.47
CA ALA A 68 -10.66 -8.49 4.99
C ALA A 68 -11.68 -9.31 5.80
N GLY A 69 -12.94 -8.84 5.91
CA GLY A 69 -14.00 -9.53 6.65
C GLY A 69 -13.98 -9.28 8.16
N VAL A 70 -13.18 -8.32 8.63
CA VAL A 70 -13.16 -7.91 10.04
C VAL A 70 -14.31 -6.93 10.29
N ASP A 71 -15.17 -7.25 11.24
CA ASP A 71 -16.18 -6.32 11.75
C ASP A 71 -15.47 -5.22 12.56
N PHE A 72 -15.32 -4.05 11.95
CA PHE A 72 -14.54 -2.95 12.51
C PHE A 72 -15.44 -1.76 12.82
N PRO A 73 -15.48 -1.30 14.09
CA PRO A 73 -16.38 -0.23 14.50
C PRO A 73 -16.00 1.10 13.83
N ASP A 74 -17.01 1.87 13.42
CA ASP A 74 -16.86 3.27 13.01
C ASP A 74 -16.84 4.16 14.26
N ASP A 75 -15.83 3.99 15.12
CA ASP A 75 -15.64 4.76 16.35
C ASP A 75 -14.46 5.74 16.17
N PRO A 76 -14.66 7.06 16.37
CA PRO A 76 -13.61 8.07 16.27
C PRO A 76 -12.53 7.96 17.36
N GLU A 77 -12.77 7.25 18.46
CA GLU A 77 -11.80 7.04 19.55
C GLU A 77 -10.85 5.86 19.27
N VAL A 78 -11.02 5.16 18.14
CA VAL A 78 -10.13 4.06 17.75
C VAL A 78 -8.72 4.58 17.55
N GLU A 79 -7.77 3.96 18.24
CA GLU A 79 -6.35 4.27 18.12
C GLU A 79 -5.89 4.19 16.67
N LEU A 80 -5.23 5.25 16.22
CA LEU A 80 -4.69 5.33 14.87
C LEU A 80 -3.45 4.46 14.81
N GLU A 81 -3.31 3.72 13.72
CA GLU A 81 -2.19 2.79 13.62
C GLU A 81 -0.86 3.52 13.45
N GLY A 82 0.21 2.93 13.99
CA GLY A 82 1.58 3.37 13.78
C GLY A 82 2.11 2.99 12.40
N TYR A 83 2.94 3.87 11.85
CA TYR A 83 3.62 3.67 10.57
C TYR A 83 5.07 4.13 10.70
N MET A 84 6.00 3.34 10.16
CA MET A 84 7.36 3.84 9.88
C MET A 84 7.41 4.26 8.42
N GLU A 85 7.88 5.49 8.16
CA GLU A 85 7.92 6.03 6.81
C GLU A 85 8.90 5.20 5.95
N CYS A 86 8.45 4.82 4.75
CA CYS A 86 9.10 3.78 3.94
C CYS A 86 10.54 4.13 3.57
N PHE A 87 10.78 5.34 3.05
CA PHE A 87 12.10 5.69 2.52
C PHE A 87 13.14 5.92 3.61
N THR A 88 12.76 6.55 4.73
CA THR A 88 13.63 6.70 5.90
C THR A 88 13.96 5.35 6.53
N THR A 89 13.00 4.43 6.58
CA THR A 89 13.22 3.06 7.08
C THR A 89 14.18 2.29 6.17
N ILE A 90 13.98 2.33 4.85
CA ILE A 90 14.90 1.70 3.88
C ILE A 90 16.29 2.29 3.98
N ALA A 91 16.42 3.62 4.09
CA ALA A 91 17.71 4.27 4.23
C ALA A 91 18.44 3.82 5.51
N ALA A 92 17.72 3.68 6.63
CA ALA A 92 18.30 3.19 7.87
C ALA A 92 18.72 1.71 7.78
N LEU A 93 17.88 0.85 7.17
CA LEU A 93 18.19 -0.56 6.94
C LEU A 93 19.40 -0.76 6.00
N ALA A 94 19.54 0.07 4.97
CA ALA A 94 20.66 -0.01 4.04
C ALA A 94 22.03 0.15 4.73
N VAL A 95 22.06 0.94 5.81
CA VAL A 95 23.25 1.11 6.64
C VAL A 95 23.40 -0.02 7.65
N ALA A 96 22.30 -0.42 8.31
CA ALA A 96 22.36 -1.40 9.39
C ALA A 96 22.57 -2.84 8.91
N ILE A 97 21.97 -3.22 7.76
CA ILE A 97 21.93 -4.59 7.24
C ILE A 97 22.36 -4.59 5.75
N PRO A 98 23.64 -4.35 5.44
CA PRO A 98 24.10 -4.12 4.06
C PRO A 98 24.14 -5.38 3.17
N ARG A 99 23.83 -6.57 3.73
CA ARG A 99 23.94 -7.86 3.02
C ARG A 99 22.66 -8.31 2.33
N LEU A 100 21.51 -7.75 2.71
CA LEU A 100 20.21 -8.13 2.15
C LEU A 100 19.77 -7.15 1.06
N GLU A 101 19.09 -7.66 0.04
CA GLU A 101 18.39 -6.79 -0.91
C GLU A 101 17.24 -6.06 -0.19
N LEU A 102 17.01 -4.80 -0.52
CA LEU A 102 15.93 -4.00 0.06
C LEU A 102 14.91 -3.64 -1.02
N GLY A 103 13.63 -3.78 -0.68
CA GLY A 103 12.52 -3.42 -1.54
C GLY A 103 11.43 -2.64 -0.80
N SER A 104 10.62 -1.91 -1.56
CA SER A 104 9.42 -1.23 -1.08
C SER A 104 8.18 -1.79 -1.76
N PHE A 105 7.03 -1.73 -1.08
CA PHE A 105 5.72 -1.96 -1.70
C PHE A 105 5.05 -0.64 -2.06
N ASP A 106 5.65 0.11 -2.98
CA ASP A 106 5.12 1.41 -3.36
C ASP A 106 3.82 1.30 -4.15
N ARG A 107 2.87 2.19 -3.84
CA ARG A 107 1.68 2.32 -4.68
C ARG A 107 2.04 3.07 -5.96
N LEU A 108 2.47 2.34 -6.98
CA LEU A 108 2.62 2.92 -8.31
C LEU A 108 1.26 3.46 -8.80
N PRO A 109 1.22 4.63 -9.46
CA PRO A 109 0.01 5.08 -10.12
C PRO A 109 -0.41 3.99 -11.09
N GLN A 110 -1.64 3.48 -10.92
CA GLN A 110 -2.24 2.60 -11.91
C GLN A 110 -2.18 3.33 -13.25
N ARG A 111 -1.29 2.87 -14.15
CA ARG A 111 -1.35 3.30 -15.53
C ARG A 111 -2.77 2.99 -15.97
N ARG A 112 -3.55 4.02 -16.30
CA ARG A 112 -4.75 3.84 -17.09
C ARG A 112 -4.30 3.03 -18.29
N LEU A 113 -4.82 1.82 -18.43
CA LEU A 113 -4.70 1.10 -19.67
C LEU A 113 -5.50 1.94 -20.66
N ASP A 114 -4.81 2.73 -21.48
CA ASP A 114 -5.41 3.48 -22.56
C ASP A 114 -6.14 2.48 -23.47
N GLY A 115 -7.47 2.50 -23.43
CA GLY A 115 -8.28 1.51 -24.16
C GLY A 115 -9.72 1.31 -23.69
N GLN A 116 -10.24 2.09 -22.73
CA GLN A 116 -11.69 2.22 -22.58
C GLN A 116 -12.13 3.54 -23.20
N ASP A 117 -12.55 3.44 -24.46
CA ASP A 117 -13.28 4.47 -25.17
C ASP A 117 -14.40 5.03 -24.28
N GLY A 118 -14.18 6.26 -23.84
CA GLY A 118 -15.19 7.09 -23.23
C GLY A 118 -16.26 7.42 -24.26
N ARG A 119 -17.31 6.59 -24.35
CA ARG A 119 -18.63 7.12 -24.69
C ARG A 119 -19.31 7.57 -23.42
N HIS A 120 -18.92 8.77 -22.99
CA HIS A 120 -19.73 9.56 -22.08
C HIS A 120 -21.12 9.73 -22.70
N HIS A 121 -22.09 9.01 -22.16
CA HIS A 121 -23.49 9.37 -22.30
C HIS A 121 -23.70 10.66 -21.50
N ARG A 122 -23.34 11.82 -22.10
CA ARG A 122 -23.78 13.13 -21.62
C ARG A 122 -25.30 13.16 -21.76
N ARG A 123 -26.02 12.62 -20.77
CA ARG A 123 -27.41 13.00 -20.56
C ARG A 123 -27.42 14.48 -20.23
N HIS A 124 -27.87 15.28 -21.19
CA HIS A 124 -28.26 16.65 -20.98
C HIS A 124 -29.23 16.72 -19.79
N GLN A 125 -28.74 17.13 -18.61
CA GLN A 125 -29.60 17.75 -17.62
C GLN A 125 -29.99 19.12 -18.17
N ARG A 126 -31.11 19.15 -18.91
CA ARG A 126 -31.80 20.40 -19.22
C ARG A 126 -32.30 20.96 -17.88
N ARG A 127 -31.62 21.96 -17.34
CA ARG A 127 -32.18 22.80 -16.27
C ARG A 127 -33.45 23.48 -16.80
N PRO A 128 -34.58 23.49 -16.06
CA PRO A 128 -35.72 24.29 -16.46
C PRO A 128 -35.35 25.79 -16.37
N PRO A 129 -35.88 26.64 -17.26
CA PRO A 129 -35.58 28.07 -17.25
C PRO A 129 -36.19 28.75 -16.03
N HIS A 130 -35.38 29.49 -15.27
CA HIS A 130 -35.83 30.39 -14.21
C HIS A 130 -36.67 31.54 -14.80
N PRO A 131 -37.80 31.94 -14.17
CA PRO A 131 -38.56 33.10 -14.61
C PRO A 131 -37.75 34.39 -14.38
N ARG A 132 -37.55 35.17 -15.44
CA ARG A 132 -36.92 36.50 -15.38
C ARG A 132 -37.79 37.45 -14.57
N ARG A 133 -37.32 37.90 -13.41
CA ARG A 133 -37.86 39.07 -12.71
C ARG A 133 -37.73 40.29 -13.62
N ARG A 134 -38.86 40.87 -14.04
CA ARG A 134 -38.90 42.22 -14.63
C ARG A 134 -38.63 43.22 -13.50
N ILE A 135 -37.52 43.93 -13.61
CA ILE A 135 -37.27 45.15 -12.85
C ILE A 135 -38.11 46.25 -13.53
N ARG A 136 -38.98 46.90 -12.75
CA ARG A 136 -39.60 48.19 -13.11
C ARG A 136 -38.75 49.29 -12.51
#